data_AF-A0A2Z4NCV6-F1
#
_entry.id   AF-A0A2Z4NCV6-F1
#
_cell.length_a   1.000
_cell.length_b   1.000
_cell.length_c   1.000
_cell.angle_alpha   90.00
_cell.angle_beta   90.00
_cell.angle_gamma   90.00
#
_symmetry.space_group_name_H-M   'P 1'
#
loop_
_entity.id
_entity.type
_entity.pdbx_description
1 polymer ?
#
loop_
_entity_poly.entity_id
_entity_poly.type
_entity_poly.pdbx_seq_one_letter_code
_entity_poly.pdbx_strand_id
1 'polypeptide(L)'
;MNSTSRKLSIASLVIGPISFILFIVVAVFAIMLLAAGSANEASADVAFNFGSLIGILVVGTAVLLGITEFILTIIAAVKTSHTTAKILSLVGLFVGFIFPILWILTFVGLIMIAVHNDDKY
;
A
#
# COMPACT_ATOMS: atom_id res chain seq x y z
N MET A 1 2.60 -10.34 -25.96
CA MET A 1 3.39 -10.25 -24.71
C MET A 1 3.38 -8.86 -24.04
N ASN A 2 2.67 -7.85 -24.55
CA ASN A 2 2.77 -6.47 -24.04
C ASN A 2 1.41 -5.97 -23.47
N SER A 3 0.82 -6.74 -22.56
CA SER A 3 -0.43 -6.34 -21.90
C SER A 3 -0.16 -5.19 -20.90
N THR A 4 -0.95 -4.14 -21.00
CA THR A 4 -1.00 -3.00 -20.08
C THR A 4 -1.45 -3.45 -18.70
N SER A 5 -2.48 -4.29 -18.55
CA SER A 5 -2.93 -4.77 -17.24
C SER A 5 -1.84 -5.57 -16.52
N ARG A 6 -1.05 -6.36 -17.27
CA ARG A 6 0.10 -7.09 -16.74
C ARG A 6 1.22 -6.18 -16.23
N LYS A 7 1.55 -5.10 -16.95
CA LYS A 7 2.57 -4.13 -16.49
C LYS A 7 2.13 -3.40 -15.24
N LEU A 8 0.86 -2.97 -15.22
CA LEU A 8 0.29 -2.25 -14.08
C LEU A 8 0.17 -3.16 -12.86
N SER A 9 -0.19 -4.43 -13.04
CA SER A 9 -0.25 -5.37 -11.92
C SER A 9 1.14 -5.65 -11.34
N ILE A 10 2.17 -5.80 -12.18
CA ILE A 10 3.56 -5.93 -11.70
C ILE A 10 4.00 -4.67 -10.95
N ALA A 11 3.73 -3.47 -11.50
CA ALA A 11 4.07 -2.22 -10.82
C ALA A 11 3.39 -2.13 -9.45
N SER A 12 2.10 -2.48 -9.37
CA SER A 12 1.37 -2.53 -8.10
C SER A 12 1.95 -3.57 -7.13
N LEU A 13 2.31 -4.77 -7.60
CA LEU A 13 2.94 -5.82 -6.79
C LEU A 13 4.31 -5.41 -6.22
N VAL A 14 5.02 -4.49 -6.87
CA VAL A 14 6.28 -3.93 -6.33
C VAL A 14 6.01 -2.80 -5.34
N ILE A 15 5.07 -1.90 -5.65
CA ILE A 15 4.77 -0.75 -4.80
C ILE A 15 4.07 -1.17 -3.50
N GLY A 16 3.18 -2.17 -3.56
CA GLY A 16 2.38 -2.63 -2.41
C GLY A 16 3.21 -3.06 -1.19
N PRO A 17 4.23 -3.93 -1.32
CA PRO A 17 5.09 -4.28 -0.20
C PRO A 17 5.86 -3.08 0.37
N ILE A 18 6.30 -2.16 -0.50
CA ILE A 18 7.03 -0.96 -0.09
C ILE A 18 6.12 -0.03 0.72
N SER A 19 4.90 0.24 0.23
CA SER A 19 3.94 1.09 0.94
C SER A 19 3.53 0.46 2.28
N PHE A 20 3.35 -0.87 2.33
CA PHE A 20 3.04 -1.60 3.55
C PHE A 20 4.15 -1.50 4.61
N ILE A 21 5.41 -1.69 4.21
CA ILE A 21 6.56 -1.53 5.11
C ILE A 21 6.61 -0.10 5.65
N LEU A 22 6.41 0.91 4.80
CA LEU A 22 6.37 2.30 5.24
C LEU A 22 5.24 2.56 6.25
N PHE A 23 4.06 1.98 6.03
CA PHE A 23 2.96 2.05 7.01
C PHE A 23 3.33 1.44 8.37
N ILE A 24 4.04 0.29 8.38
CA ILE A 24 4.53 -0.31 9.63
C ILE A 24 5.53 0.63 10.31
N VAL A 25 6.49 1.19 9.56
CA VAL A 25 7.47 2.14 10.11
C VAL A 25 6.78 3.34 10.74
N VAL A 26 5.78 3.92 10.06
CA VAL A 26 4.97 5.02 10.61
C VAL A 26 4.24 4.60 11.87
N ALA A 27 3.61 3.43 11.89
CA ALA A 27 2.87 2.94 13.05
C ALA A 27 3.77 2.73 14.27
N VAL A 28 4.93 2.09 14.08
CA VAL A 28 5.94 1.90 15.13
C VAL A 28 6.44 3.26 15.63
N PHE A 29 6.74 4.17 14.72
CA PHE A 29 7.22 5.50 15.04
C PHE A 29 6.18 6.31 15.85
N ALA A 30 4.90 6.25 15.47
CA ALA A 30 3.81 6.89 16.20
C ALA A 30 3.67 6.33 17.63
N ILE A 31 3.78 5.01 17.81
CA ILE A 31 3.77 4.37 19.13
C ILE A 31 4.96 4.85 19.98
N MET A 32 6.15 4.95 19.39
CA MET A 32 7.35 5.43 20.09
C MET A 32 7.23 6.90 20.52
N LEU A 33 6.67 7.77 19.68
CA LEU A 33 6.40 9.17 20.04
C LEU A 33 5.40 9.29 21.20
N LEU A 34 4.32 8.51 21.17
CA LEU A 34 3.33 8.46 22.24
C LEU A 34 3.95 7.98 23.57
N ALA A 35 4.86 7.01 23.50
CA ALA A 35 5.60 6.51 24.67
C ALA A 35 6.67 7.51 25.17
N ALA A 36 7.28 8.32 24.30
CA ALA A 36 8.28 9.30 24.68
C ALA A 36 7.67 10.53 25.37
N GLY A 37 6.46 10.96 24.94
CA GLY A 37 5.74 12.09 25.53
C GLY A 37 5.35 11.88 27.01
N SER A 38 5.38 10.65 27.52
CA SER A 38 5.07 10.33 28.92
C SER A 38 6.30 10.31 29.84
N ALA A 39 7.52 10.45 29.32
CA ALA A 39 8.74 10.17 30.07
C ALA A 39 9.52 11.40 30.59
N ASN A 40 9.58 12.53 29.86
CA ASN A 40 10.27 13.76 30.33
C ASN A 40 10.08 14.95 29.34
N GLU A 41 9.64 16.13 29.81
CA GLU A 41 9.25 17.26 28.93
C GLU A 41 10.43 17.95 28.21
N ALA A 42 11.59 18.11 28.87
CA ALA A 42 12.70 18.90 28.31
C ALA A 42 13.44 18.23 27.13
N SER A 43 13.46 16.90 27.09
CA SER A 43 14.01 16.10 25.96
C SER A 43 12.94 15.71 24.94
N ALA A 44 11.66 15.89 25.26
CA ALA A 44 10.54 15.62 24.37
C ALA A 44 10.46 16.65 23.23
N ASP A 45 10.79 17.92 23.47
CA ASP A 45 10.65 18.98 22.46
C ASP A 45 11.57 18.80 21.24
N VAL A 46 12.84 18.44 21.44
CA VAL A 46 13.78 18.20 20.32
C VAL A 46 13.40 16.92 19.58
N ALA A 47 13.04 15.86 20.31
CA ALA A 47 12.59 14.59 19.73
C ALA A 47 11.28 14.75 18.95
N PHE A 48 10.37 15.60 19.42
CA PHE A 48 9.09 15.90 18.77
C PHE A 48 9.29 16.74 17.50
N ASN A 49 10.18 17.73 17.51
CA ASN A 49 10.44 18.57 16.33
C ASN A 49 11.19 17.81 15.21
N PHE A 50 12.21 17.01 15.54
CA PHE A 50 12.85 16.15 14.53
C PHE A 50 11.95 15.00 14.10
N GLY A 51 11.23 14.42 15.05
CA GLY A 51 10.34 13.30 14.81
C GLY A 51 9.12 13.66 13.96
N SER A 52 8.55 14.86 14.15
CA SER A 52 7.43 15.33 13.34
C SER A 52 7.83 15.59 11.89
N LEU A 53 9.02 16.15 11.62
CA LEU A 53 9.49 16.37 10.25
C LEU A 53 9.70 15.06 9.48
N ILE A 54 10.39 14.09 10.10
CA ILE A 54 10.59 12.75 9.53
C ILE A 54 9.24 12.04 9.40
N GLY A 55 8.39 12.14 10.41
CA GLY A 55 7.03 11.61 10.40
C GLY A 55 6.23 12.12 9.21
N ILE A 56 6.20 13.43 8.96
CA ILE A 56 5.49 14.02 7.81
C ILE A 56 6.05 13.50 6.49
N LEU A 57 7.38 13.41 6.36
CA LEU A 57 8.01 12.99 5.11
C LEU A 57 7.75 11.51 4.80
N VAL A 58 7.86 10.64 5.81
CA VAL A 58 7.58 9.20 5.69
C VAL A 58 6.08 8.95 5.49
N VAL A 59 5.21 9.63 6.25
CA VAL A 59 3.75 9.53 6.09
C VAL A 59 3.32 10.02 4.71
N GLY A 60 3.81 11.18 4.27
CA GLY A 60 3.51 11.73 2.95
C GLY A 60 3.93 10.78 1.83
N THR A 61 5.12 10.17 1.95
CA THR A 61 5.61 9.18 0.99
C THR A 61 4.76 7.91 1.01
N ALA A 62 4.41 7.40 2.18
CA ALA A 62 3.57 6.21 2.35
C ALA A 62 2.18 6.41 1.73
N VAL A 63 1.58 7.58 1.95
CA VAL A 63 0.28 7.96 1.39
C VAL A 63 0.35 8.08 -0.13
N LEU A 64 1.37 8.75 -0.67
CA LEU A 64 1.56 8.88 -2.12
C LEU A 64 1.72 7.53 -2.81
N LEU A 65 2.55 6.64 -2.23
CA LEU A 65 2.74 5.29 -2.76
C LEU A 65 1.47 4.44 -2.61
N GLY A 66 0.75 4.56 -1.50
CA GLY A 66 -0.53 3.88 -1.28
C GLY A 66 -1.60 4.30 -2.29
N ILE A 67 -1.74 5.61 -2.56
CA ILE A 67 -2.66 6.11 -3.59
C ILE A 67 -2.24 5.61 -4.98
N THR A 68 -0.94 5.61 -5.26
CA THR A 68 -0.42 5.12 -6.54
C THR A 68 -0.73 3.63 -6.73
N GLU A 69 -0.46 2.80 -5.72
CA GLU A 69 -0.81 1.37 -5.70
C GLU A 69 -2.31 1.16 -5.90
N PHE A 70 -3.14 1.91 -5.17
CA PHE A 70 -4.59 1.85 -5.27
C PHE A 70 -5.09 2.11 -6.70
N ILE A 71 -4.61 3.19 -7.33
CA ILE A 71 -4.99 3.54 -8.71
C ILE A 71 -4.51 2.46 -9.70
N LEU A 72 -3.26 2.01 -9.58
CA LEU A 72 -2.70 0.98 -10.47
C LEU A 72 -3.46 -0.35 -10.35
N THR A 73 -3.80 -0.76 -9.13
CA THR A 73 -4.59 -1.97 -8.87
C THR A 73 -5.97 -1.88 -9.50
N ILE A 74 -6.69 -0.75 -9.36
CA ILE A 74 -8.00 -0.56 -10.00
C ILE A 74 -7.88 -0.65 -11.53
N ILE A 75 -6.92 0.06 -12.13
CA ILE A 75 -6.78 0.06 -13.60
C ILE A 75 -6.41 -1.35 -14.11
N ALA A 76 -5.49 -2.03 -13.43
CA ALA A 76 -5.12 -3.41 -13.77
C ALA A 76 -6.32 -4.36 -13.66
N ALA A 77 -7.10 -4.23 -12.58
CA ALA A 77 -8.30 -5.04 -12.34
C ALA A 77 -9.40 -4.79 -13.37
N VAL A 78 -9.66 -3.54 -13.77
CA VAL A 78 -10.69 -3.23 -14.77
C VAL A 78 -10.30 -3.74 -16.15
N LYS A 79 -9.03 -3.58 -16.53
CA LYS A 79 -8.49 -4.01 -17.83
C LYS A 79 -8.30 -5.52 -17.96
N THR A 80 -8.30 -6.27 -16.84
CA THR A 80 -8.15 -7.71 -16.89
C THR A 80 -9.39 -8.40 -17.50
N SER A 81 -9.17 -9.43 -18.32
CA SER A 81 -10.24 -10.25 -18.88
C SER A 81 -10.63 -11.40 -17.94
N HIS A 82 -9.75 -11.76 -16.99
CA HIS A 82 -9.96 -12.81 -16.02
C HIS A 82 -10.86 -12.37 -14.84
N THR A 83 -12.15 -12.76 -14.88
CA THR A 83 -13.17 -12.37 -13.88
C THR A 83 -12.74 -12.65 -12.43
N THR A 84 -12.18 -13.84 -12.14
CA THR A 84 -11.71 -14.18 -10.79
C THR A 84 -10.62 -13.22 -10.31
N ALA A 85 -9.64 -12.91 -11.16
CA ALA A 85 -8.54 -12.01 -10.81
C ALA A 85 -9.03 -10.56 -10.57
N LYS A 86 -10.01 -10.11 -11.36
CA LYS A 86 -10.72 -8.84 -11.18
C LYS A 86 -11.43 -8.75 -9.84
N ILE A 87 -12.21 -9.78 -9.48
CA ILE A 87 -12.94 -9.81 -8.22
C ILE A 87 -11.96 -9.85 -7.05
N LEU A 88 -10.95 -10.73 -7.07
CA LEU A 88 -9.98 -10.83 -5.96
C LEU A 88 -9.22 -9.52 -5.75
N SER A 89 -8.76 -8.87 -6.83
CA SER A 89 -8.04 -7.59 -6.72
C SER A 89 -8.92 -6.47 -6.19
N LEU A 90 -10.16 -6.31 -6.68
CA LEU A 90 -11.06 -5.26 -6.21
C LEU A 90 -11.58 -5.53 -4.79
N VAL A 91 -12.05 -6.75 -4.51
CA VAL A 91 -12.53 -7.13 -3.18
C VAL A 91 -11.39 -7.03 -2.18
N GLY A 92 -10.20 -7.54 -2.50
CA GLY A 92 -9.03 -7.41 -1.63
C GLY A 92 -8.66 -5.96 -1.34
N LEU A 93 -8.76 -5.07 -2.33
CA LEU A 93 -8.45 -3.66 -2.18
C LEU A 93 -9.44 -2.94 -1.25
N PHE A 94 -10.74 -3.17 -1.42
CA PHE A 94 -11.78 -2.52 -0.59
C PHE A 94 -11.94 -3.18 0.78
N VAL A 95 -11.92 -4.51 0.85
CA VAL A 95 -12.06 -5.25 2.12
C VAL A 95 -10.77 -5.19 2.93
N GLY A 96 -9.61 -5.19 2.26
CA GLY A 96 -8.29 -5.04 2.90
C GLY A 96 -8.12 -3.71 3.63
N PHE A 97 -8.82 -2.66 3.19
CA PHE A 97 -8.86 -1.38 3.91
C PHE A 97 -9.54 -1.51 5.29
N ILE A 98 -10.57 -2.35 5.42
CA ILE A 98 -11.28 -2.58 6.68
C ILE A 98 -10.55 -3.63 7.53
N PHE A 99 -10.08 -4.70 6.88
CA PHE A 99 -9.37 -5.81 7.49
C PHE A 99 -8.00 -5.97 6.84
N PRO A 100 -6.93 -5.40 7.43
CA PRO A 100 -5.59 -5.40 6.82
C PRO A 100 -5.08 -6.78 6.41
N ILE A 101 -5.50 -7.83 7.11
CA ILE A 101 -5.11 -9.21 6.79
C ILE A 101 -5.70 -9.72 5.46
N LEU A 102 -6.85 -9.18 5.03
CA LEU A 102 -7.51 -9.55 3.78
C LEU A 102 -6.88 -8.87 2.56
N TRP A 103 -5.89 -8.01 2.77
CA TRP A 103 -5.10 -7.38 1.71
C TRP A 103 -4.30 -8.39 0.87
N ILE A 104 -4.07 -9.60 1.41
CA ILE A 104 -3.49 -10.72 0.65
C ILE A 104 -4.32 -11.10 -0.58
N LEU A 105 -5.64 -10.89 -0.56
CA LEU A 105 -6.51 -11.14 -1.70
C LEU A 105 -6.17 -10.23 -2.88
N THR A 106 -5.78 -8.99 -2.61
CA THR A 106 -5.29 -8.04 -3.62
C THR A 106 -4.05 -8.59 -4.31
N PHE A 107 -3.09 -9.08 -3.54
CA PHE A 107 -1.86 -9.69 -4.05
C PHE A 107 -2.15 -10.91 -4.92
N VAL A 108 -3.00 -11.82 -4.44
CA VAL A 108 -3.38 -13.01 -5.21
C VAL A 108 -4.06 -12.60 -6.53
N GLY A 109 -4.99 -11.65 -6.49
CA GLY A 109 -5.65 -11.11 -7.68
C GLY A 109 -4.66 -10.50 -8.67
N LEU A 110 -3.72 -9.67 -8.20
CA LEU A 110 -2.69 -9.04 -9.04
C LEU A 110 -1.71 -10.06 -9.63
N ILE A 111 -1.31 -11.10 -8.89
CA ILE A 111 -0.49 -12.20 -9.40
C ILE A 111 -1.22 -12.94 -10.52
N MET A 112 -2.52 -13.23 -10.34
CA MET A 112 -3.32 -13.84 -11.40
C MET A 112 -3.36 -12.97 -12.66
N ILE A 113 -3.52 -11.64 -12.53
CA ILE A 113 -3.44 -10.70 -13.66
C ILE A 113 -2.05 -10.74 -14.31
N ALA A 114 -0.99 -10.77 -13.50
CA ALA A 114 0.39 -10.76 -13.98
C ALA A 114 0.79 -12.03 -14.75
N VAL A 115 0.22 -13.18 -14.38
CA VAL A 115 0.60 -14.50 -14.90
C VAL A 115 -0.35 -14.99 -16.00
N HIS A 116 -1.67 -14.80 -15.84
CA HIS A 116 -2.67 -15.53 -16.62
C HIS A 116 -3.47 -14.66 -17.60
N ASN A 117 -3.25 -13.34 -17.63
CA ASN A 117 -4.19 -12.47 -18.30
C ASN A 117 -3.65 -11.85 -19.60
N ASP A 118 -4.49 -11.91 -20.64
CA ASP A 118 -4.43 -11.04 -21.81
C ASP A 118 -5.44 -9.88 -21.62
N ASP A 119 -5.06 -8.67 -22.02
CA ASP A 119 -5.89 -7.47 -21.86
C ASP A 119 -7.24 -7.64 -22.55
N LYS A 120 -8.31 -7.16 -21.91
CA LYS A 120 -9.57 -6.93 -22.62
C LYS A 120 -9.47 -5.55 -23.28
N TYR A 121 -9.23 -5.56 -24.59
CA TYR A 121 -9.09 -4.40 -25.51
C TYR A 121 -7.80 -3.58 -25.35
#